data_AF-A0A8J1Z0D2-F1
#
_entry.id   AF-A0A8J1Z0D2-F1
#
_cell.length_a   1.000
_cell.length_b   1.000
_cell.length_c   1.000
_cell.angle_alpha   90.00
_cell.angle_beta   90.00
_cell.angle_gamma   90.00
#
_symmetry.space_group_name_H-M   'P 1'
#
loop_
_entity.id
_entity.type
_entity.pdbx_description
1 polymer ?
#
loop_
_entity_poly.entity_id
_entity_poly.type
_entity_poly.pdbx_seq_one_letter_code
_entity_poly.pdbx_strand_id
1 'polypeptide(L)'
;EFLGTCRKNFRDKQQVHVLYCLRPGKYILDDLAAHQILAQAQQLRNLYTEKLALTTFVERYQLLGENIADVANLLPPQQLCLEVALQAGLALSEIHFSKERATVNEARGARDQPRFVFLKKSGRYELDRRKAALLDALLPKIAYIKSYVRGKQAKEYVKQQRSLARKIQALTRAWCVRHGRRKSEEAKNLLVGSCLLLRLRIRDWWLERCATRLQANF
;
A
#
# COMPACT_ATOMS: atom_id res chain seq x y z
N GLU A 1 -13.73 -29.35 41.76
CA GLU A 1 -14.38 -28.03 41.65
C GLU A 1 -13.30 -26.97 41.42
N PHE A 2 -12.98 -26.68 40.16
CA PHE A 2 -12.01 -25.62 39.81
C PHE A 2 -12.82 -24.46 39.23
N LEU A 3 -13.03 -23.45 40.08
CA LEU A 3 -13.36 -22.05 39.81
C LEU A 3 -14.05 -21.74 38.48
N GLY A 4 -15.32 -21.35 38.59
CA GLY A 4 -16.08 -20.76 37.51
C GLY A 4 -15.38 -19.56 36.87
N THR A 5 -15.57 -19.45 35.55
CA THR A 5 -15.54 -18.21 34.78
C THR A 5 -14.46 -17.20 35.18
N CYS A 6 -13.21 -17.45 34.80
CA CYS A 6 -12.14 -16.47 34.92
C CYS A 6 -12.42 -15.31 33.95
N ARG A 7 -12.93 -14.20 34.50
CA ARG A 7 -13.16 -12.92 33.81
C ARG A 7 -12.29 -11.85 34.48
N LYS A 8 -11.38 -11.25 33.73
CA LYS A 8 -10.57 -10.12 34.20
C LYS A 8 -10.89 -8.88 33.38
N ASN A 9 -11.36 -7.83 34.05
CA ASN A 9 -11.58 -6.54 33.42
C ASN A 9 -10.32 -5.69 33.58
N PHE A 10 -9.83 -5.11 32.49
CA PHE A 10 -8.72 -4.14 32.51
C PHE A 10 -9.20 -2.82 31.90
N ARG A 11 -8.70 -1.68 32.41
CA ARG A 11 -9.04 -0.35 31.90
C ARG A 11 -7.80 0.30 31.31
N ASP A 12 -7.90 0.77 30.06
CA ASP A 12 -6.92 1.66 29.43
C ASP A 12 -7.64 2.92 28.93
N LYS A 13 -7.17 4.11 29.32
CA LYS A 13 -7.63 5.43 28.82
C LYS A 13 -9.16 5.55 28.60
N GLN A 14 -9.96 5.10 29.56
CA GLN A 14 -11.44 5.05 29.59
C GLN A 14 -12.13 3.88 28.86
N GLN A 15 -11.41 3.02 28.14
CA GLN A 15 -11.98 1.79 27.57
C GLN A 15 -11.88 0.63 28.56
N VAL A 16 -13.01 -0.05 28.77
CA VAL A 16 -13.06 -1.29 29.55
C VAL A 16 -12.84 -2.44 28.59
N HIS A 17 -11.77 -3.18 28.82
CA HIS A 17 -11.49 -4.42 28.12
C HIS A 17 -11.80 -5.60 29.04
N VAL A 18 -12.29 -6.68 28.45
CA VAL A 18 -12.69 -7.89 29.17
C VAL A 18 -11.92 -9.06 28.60
N LEU A 19 -11.24 -9.80 29.48
CA LEU A 19 -10.53 -11.04 29.14
C LEU A 19 -11.30 -12.24 29.69
N TYR A 20 -11.57 -13.21 28.83
CA TYR A 20 -12.26 -14.46 29.17
C TYR A 20 -11.27 -15.62 29.09
N CYS A 21 -11.21 -16.45 30.12
CA CYS A 21 -10.36 -17.64 30.16
C CYS A 21 -11.22 -18.87 29.79
N LEU A 22 -10.88 -19.55 28.70
CA LEU A 22 -11.63 -20.71 28.19
C LEU A 22 -10.83 -21.99 28.40
N ARG A 23 -11.50 -23.07 28.83
CA ARG A 23 -10.86 -24.39 28.91
C ARG A 23 -10.86 -25.03 27.52
N PRO A 24 -9.71 -25.55 27.05
CA PRO A 24 -9.64 -26.23 25.76
C PRO A 24 -10.39 -27.57 25.80
N GLY A 25 -10.81 -28.05 24.62
CA GLY A 25 -11.44 -29.36 24.45
C GLY A 25 -12.96 -29.35 24.65
N LYS A 26 -13.51 -30.43 25.21
CA LYS A 26 -14.97 -30.68 25.26
C LYS A 26 -15.78 -29.66 26.07
N TYR A 27 -15.13 -28.88 26.94
CA TYR A 27 -15.78 -27.89 27.82
C TYR A 27 -15.86 -26.49 27.21
N ILE A 28 -15.31 -26.27 26.00
CA ILE A 28 -15.21 -24.93 25.41
C ILE A 28 -16.59 -24.34 25.09
N LEU A 29 -17.55 -25.17 24.67
CA LEU A 29 -18.91 -24.70 24.36
C LEU A 29 -19.66 -24.28 25.64
N ASP A 30 -19.48 -25.02 26.73
CA ASP A 30 -20.05 -24.69 28.03
C ASP A 30 -19.47 -23.37 28.56
N ASP A 31 -18.16 -23.18 28.44
CA ASP A 31 -17.49 -21.94 28.85
C ASP A 31 -17.92 -20.75 27.98
N LEU A 32 -18.06 -20.93 26.66
CA LEU A 32 -18.57 -19.91 25.75
C LEU A 32 -20.01 -19.50 26.09
N ALA A 33 -20.85 -20.46 26.46
CA ALA A 33 -22.23 -20.22 26.88
C ALA A 33 -22.30 -19.54 28.25
N ALA A 34 -21.54 -20.02 29.24
CA ALA A 34 -21.49 -19.46 30.58
C ALA A 34 -21.00 -18.00 30.59
N HIS A 35 -20.03 -17.67 29.73
CA HIS A 35 -19.55 -16.29 29.55
C HIS A 35 -20.44 -15.44 28.64
N GLN A 36 -21.51 -16.00 28.07
CA GLN A 36 -22.38 -15.35 27.09
C GLN A 36 -21.61 -14.76 25.90
N ILE A 37 -20.47 -15.35 25.53
CA ILE A 37 -19.60 -14.82 24.48
C ILE A 37 -20.33 -14.84 23.13
N LEU A 38 -21.13 -15.89 22.88
CA LEU A 38 -21.94 -15.99 21.67
C LEU A 38 -23.03 -14.91 21.60
N ALA A 39 -23.73 -14.66 22.71
CA ALA A 39 -24.75 -13.61 22.78
C ALA A 39 -24.14 -12.22 22.64
N GLN A 40 -22.99 -11.95 23.27
CA GLN A 40 -22.24 -10.71 23.11
C GLN A 40 -21.74 -10.52 21.68
N ALA A 41 -21.21 -11.59 21.05
CA ALA A 41 -20.79 -11.54 19.66
C ALA A 41 -21.96 -11.24 18.71
N GLN A 42 -23.15 -11.79 18.99
CA GLN A 42 -24.36 -11.53 18.22
C GLN A 42 -24.88 -10.10 18.42
N GLN A 43 -24.84 -9.57 19.64
CA GLN A 43 -25.17 -8.17 19.91
C GLN A 43 -24.20 -7.22 19.19
N LEU A 44 -22.89 -7.48 19.28
CA LEU A 44 -21.86 -6.68 18.59
C LEU A 44 -21.99 -6.73 17.06
N ARG A 45 -22.49 -7.83 16.49
CA ARG A 45 -22.72 -7.96 15.04
C ARG A 45 -23.78 -6.98 14.53
N ASN A 46 -24.77 -6.65 15.36
CA ASN A 46 -25.86 -5.75 15.00
C ASN A 46 -25.55 -4.28 15.31
N LEU A 47 -24.47 -4.00 16.03
CA LEU A 47 -24.05 -2.66 16.38
C LEU A 47 -23.19 -2.03 15.28
N TYR A 48 -23.29 -0.72 15.14
CA TYR A 48 -22.39 0.06 14.31
C TYR A 48 -21.08 0.30 15.05
N THR A 49 -20.21 -0.71 15.03
CA THR A 49 -18.96 -0.72 15.80
C THR A 49 -17.83 0.07 15.15
N GLU A 50 -17.96 0.38 13.86
CA GLU A 50 -16.90 1.00 13.07
C GLU A 50 -17.24 2.44 12.75
N LYS A 51 -16.42 3.37 13.23
CA LYS A 51 -16.58 4.82 13.02
C LYS A 51 -15.45 5.33 12.14
N LEU A 52 -15.81 5.97 11.02
CA LEU A 52 -14.87 6.59 10.09
C LEU A 52 -15.31 8.02 9.81
N ALA A 53 -14.36 8.95 9.65
CA ALA A 53 -14.68 10.26 9.08
C ALA A 53 -15.14 10.09 7.62
N LEU A 54 -16.02 10.97 7.13
CA LEU A 54 -16.55 10.87 5.76
C LEU A 54 -15.42 10.81 4.72
N THR A 55 -14.43 11.70 4.82
CA THR A 55 -13.30 11.77 3.88
C THR A 55 -12.46 10.49 3.92
N THR A 56 -12.15 9.98 5.12
CA THR A 56 -11.42 8.72 5.29
C THR A 56 -12.17 7.53 4.70
N PHE A 57 -13.50 7.50 4.81
CA PHE A 57 -14.31 6.46 4.17
C PHE A 57 -14.18 6.53 2.65
N VAL A 58 -14.34 7.71 2.04
CA VAL A 58 -14.21 7.91 0.60
C VAL A 58 -12.82 7.52 0.12
N GLU A 59 -11.75 8.04 0.72
CA GLU A 59 -10.36 7.68 0.35
C GLU A 59 -10.12 6.17 0.41
N ARG A 60 -10.67 5.51 1.45
CA ARG A 60 -10.48 4.09 1.65
C ARG A 60 -11.24 3.25 0.62
N TYR A 61 -12.43 3.66 0.22
CA TYR A 61 -13.35 2.82 -0.58
C TYR A 61 -13.72 3.39 -1.95
N GLN A 62 -13.16 4.53 -2.38
CA GLN A 62 -13.44 5.18 -3.67
C GLN A 62 -13.26 4.26 -4.89
N LEU A 63 -12.35 3.28 -4.80
CA LEU A 63 -12.12 2.30 -5.86
C LEU A 63 -13.31 1.34 -6.09
N LEU A 64 -14.23 1.25 -5.13
CA LEU A 64 -15.44 0.44 -5.25
C LEU A 64 -16.54 1.13 -6.06
N GLY A 65 -16.44 2.45 -6.24
CA GLY A 65 -17.41 3.19 -7.02
C GLY A 65 -16.84 3.62 -8.37
N GLU A 66 -17.67 3.50 -9.40
CA GLU A 66 -17.38 4.02 -10.72
C GLU A 66 -17.42 5.55 -10.71
N ASN A 67 -16.37 6.18 -11.25
CA ASN A 67 -16.27 7.62 -11.43
C ASN A 67 -16.32 8.46 -10.13
N ILE A 68 -16.27 7.86 -8.94
CA ILE A 68 -16.26 8.59 -7.65
C ILE A 68 -15.14 9.64 -7.62
N ALA A 69 -13.98 9.33 -8.20
CA ALA A 69 -12.86 10.26 -8.30
C ALA A 69 -13.19 11.49 -9.17
N ASP A 70 -14.00 11.33 -10.21
CA ASP A 70 -14.39 12.38 -11.15
C ASP A 70 -15.48 13.29 -10.56
N VAL A 71 -16.39 12.71 -9.76
CA VAL A 71 -17.48 13.44 -9.09
C VAL A 71 -17.08 13.95 -7.69
N ALA A 72 -15.87 13.63 -7.20
CA ALA A 72 -15.41 13.96 -5.85
C ALA A 72 -15.44 15.47 -5.54
N ASN A 73 -15.26 16.32 -6.56
CA ASN A 73 -15.30 17.77 -6.42
C ASN A 73 -16.72 18.36 -6.58
N LEU A 74 -17.67 17.57 -7.07
CA LEU A 74 -19.02 18.02 -7.41
C LEU A 74 -20.04 17.68 -6.32
N LEU A 75 -19.81 16.59 -5.57
CA LEU A 75 -20.73 16.09 -4.57
C LEU A 75 -20.22 16.32 -3.14
N PRO A 76 -21.12 16.57 -2.18
CA PRO A 76 -20.74 16.64 -0.78
C PRO A 76 -20.21 15.27 -0.29
N PRO A 77 -19.25 15.25 0.66
CA PRO A 77 -18.61 14.01 1.13
C PRO A 77 -19.58 12.92 1.61
N GLN A 78 -20.73 13.32 2.17
CA GLN A 78 -21.75 12.38 2.61
C GLN A 78 -22.38 11.64 1.42
N GLN A 79 -22.68 12.36 0.34
CA GLN A 79 -23.26 11.78 -0.86
C GLN A 79 -22.25 10.86 -1.55
N LEU A 80 -20.97 11.24 -1.58
CA LEU A 80 -19.89 10.36 -2.05
C LEU A 80 -19.81 9.06 -1.24
N CYS A 81 -19.91 9.13 0.09
CA CYS A 81 -19.93 7.92 0.93
C CYS A 81 -21.12 7.02 0.60
N LEU A 82 -22.30 7.60 0.36
CA LEU A 82 -23.51 6.86 0.02
C LEU A 82 -23.39 6.21 -1.35
N GLU A 83 -22.91 6.94 -2.35
CA GLU A 83 -22.67 6.42 -3.71
C GLU A 83 -21.70 5.25 -3.69
N VAL A 84 -20.57 5.39 -2.99
CA VAL A 84 -19.60 4.29 -2.82
C VAL A 84 -20.27 3.07 -2.17
N ALA A 85 -21.07 3.27 -1.12
CA ALA A 85 -21.75 2.17 -0.43
C ALA A 85 -22.78 1.47 -1.34
N LEU A 86 -23.59 2.24 -2.07
CA LEU A 86 -24.61 1.72 -2.98
C LEU A 86 -23.99 0.95 -4.15
N GLN A 87 -22.96 1.51 -4.79
CA GLN A 87 -22.25 0.87 -5.90
C GLN A 87 -21.48 -0.37 -5.43
N ALA A 88 -20.99 -0.36 -4.20
CA ALA A 88 -20.44 -1.55 -3.55
C ALA A 88 -21.50 -2.59 -3.16
N GLY A 89 -22.80 -2.34 -3.38
CA GLY A 89 -23.90 -3.25 -3.06
C GLY A 89 -24.16 -3.41 -1.56
N LEU A 90 -23.74 -2.42 -0.76
CA LEU A 90 -23.94 -2.42 0.68
C LEU A 90 -25.41 -2.16 1.01
N ALA A 91 -26.02 -2.96 1.88
CA ALA A 91 -27.38 -2.70 2.33
C ALA A 91 -27.42 -1.40 3.15
N LEU A 92 -28.45 -0.57 2.92
CA LEU A 92 -28.64 0.70 3.66
C LEU A 92 -28.72 0.49 5.19
N SER A 93 -29.12 -0.70 5.64
CA SER A 93 -29.16 -1.05 7.06
C SER A 93 -27.79 -1.29 7.70
N GLU A 94 -26.71 -1.31 6.91
CA GLU A 94 -25.33 -1.52 7.38
C GLU A 94 -24.51 -0.23 7.47
N ILE A 95 -25.07 0.89 7.01
CA ILE A 95 -24.45 2.21 7.01
C ILE A 95 -25.35 3.23 7.72
N HIS A 96 -24.78 4.02 8.62
CA HIS A 96 -25.47 5.09 9.32
C HIS A 96 -24.63 6.36 9.35
N PHE A 97 -25.26 7.51 9.16
CA PHE A 97 -24.61 8.81 9.19
C PHE A 97 -25.00 9.53 10.48
N SER A 98 -24.00 10.00 11.25
CA SER A 98 -24.26 10.68 12.51
C SER A 98 -23.72 12.09 12.53
N LYS A 99 -24.52 12.97 13.16
CA LYS A 99 -24.16 14.33 13.55
C LYS A 99 -23.65 14.31 15.00
N GLU A 100 -22.42 13.88 15.24
CA GLU A 100 -21.83 14.13 16.57
C GLU A 100 -21.66 15.65 16.77
N ARG A 101 -21.96 16.13 17.98
CA ARG A 101 -21.89 17.56 18.32
C ARG A 101 -20.50 18.11 18.01
N ALA A 102 -20.45 19.14 17.18
CA ALA A 102 -19.27 19.97 17.03
C ALA A 102 -18.81 20.47 18.41
N THR A 103 -17.51 20.43 18.66
CA THR A 103 -16.92 21.19 19.75
C THR A 103 -17.31 22.67 19.57
N VAL A 104 -17.43 23.41 20.68
CA VAL A 104 -18.12 24.71 20.80
C VAL A 104 -17.65 25.79 19.80
N ASN A 105 -16.52 25.60 19.13
CA ASN A 105 -15.84 26.63 18.33
C ASN A 105 -16.10 26.59 16.81
N GLU A 106 -16.94 25.70 16.27
CA GLU A 106 -17.20 25.67 14.82
C GLU A 106 -18.49 26.39 14.42
N ALA A 107 -18.37 27.21 13.38
CA ALA A 107 -19.32 28.21 12.91
C ALA A 107 -20.76 27.69 12.74
N ARG A 108 -21.75 28.57 12.97
CA ARG A 108 -23.20 28.29 12.96
C ARG A 108 -23.73 27.59 11.69
N GLY A 109 -23.02 27.61 10.56
CA GLY A 109 -23.41 26.91 9.31
C GLY A 109 -22.86 25.48 9.15
N ALA A 110 -21.85 25.07 9.93
CA ALA A 110 -21.24 23.73 9.87
C ALA A 110 -21.88 22.73 10.86
N ARG A 111 -23.00 23.11 11.48
CA ARG A 111 -23.68 22.38 12.56
C ARG A 111 -24.56 21.22 12.08
N ASP A 112 -24.93 21.19 10.81
CA ASP A 112 -25.94 20.24 10.31
C ASP A 112 -25.44 19.15 9.36
N GLN A 113 -24.16 19.15 8.99
CA GLN A 113 -23.61 18.11 8.12
C GLN A 113 -23.07 16.94 8.95
N PRO A 114 -23.42 15.69 8.62
CA PRO A 114 -22.84 14.52 9.28
C PRO A 114 -21.34 14.48 9.00
N ARG A 115 -20.58 14.01 9.99
CA ARG A 115 -19.11 14.01 9.94
C ARG A 115 -18.51 12.61 9.92
N PHE A 116 -19.31 11.64 10.36
CA PHE A 116 -18.88 10.27 10.52
C PHE A 116 -19.83 9.30 9.83
N VAL A 117 -19.25 8.29 9.20
CA VAL A 117 -19.91 7.07 8.76
C VAL A 117 -19.73 6.03 9.85
N PHE A 118 -20.84 5.45 10.25
CA PHE A 118 -20.92 4.31 11.15
C PHE A 118 -21.27 3.07 10.33
N LEU A 119 -20.45 2.04 10.41
CA LEU A 119 -20.66 0.78 9.72
C LEU A 119 -20.88 -0.35 10.73
N LYS A 120 -21.79 -1.26 10.39
CA LYS A 120 -21.81 -2.58 11.02
C LYS A 120 -20.54 -3.35 10.63
N LYS A 121 -20.13 -4.27 11.50
CA LYS A 121 -18.96 -5.13 11.24
C LYS A 121 -19.11 -5.94 9.94
N SER A 122 -20.33 -6.40 9.64
CA SER A 122 -20.66 -7.09 8.39
C SER A 122 -20.46 -6.20 7.16
N GLY A 123 -20.95 -4.96 7.21
CA GLY A 123 -20.81 -4.02 6.11
C GLY A 123 -19.37 -3.62 5.84
N ARG A 124 -18.57 -3.38 6.89
CA ARG A 124 -17.13 -3.15 6.75
C ARG A 124 -16.43 -4.35 6.08
N TYR A 125 -16.75 -5.56 6.53
CA TYR A 125 -16.15 -6.78 5.98
C TYR A 125 -16.48 -6.95 4.49
N GLU A 126 -17.72 -6.68 4.09
CA GLU A 126 -18.15 -6.77 2.69
C GLU A 126 -17.42 -5.74 1.82
N LEU A 127 -17.29 -4.49 2.28
CA LEU A 127 -16.53 -3.46 1.57
C LEU A 127 -15.04 -3.84 1.43
N ASP A 128 -14.40 -4.28 2.53
CA ASP A 128 -12.99 -4.70 2.52
C ASP A 128 -12.77 -5.90 1.58
N ARG A 129 -13.69 -6.88 1.58
CA ARG A 129 -13.64 -8.06 0.70
C ARG A 129 -13.73 -7.70 -0.78
N ARG A 130 -14.69 -6.84 -1.15
CA ARG A 130 -14.85 -6.38 -2.55
C ARG A 130 -13.65 -5.56 -3.00
N LYS A 131 -13.13 -4.72 -2.11
CA LYS A 131 -11.95 -3.90 -2.41
C LYS A 131 -10.74 -4.79 -2.66
N ALA A 132 -10.54 -5.83 -1.86
CA ALA A 132 -9.47 -6.80 -2.08
C ALA A 132 -9.60 -7.48 -3.44
N ALA A 133 -10.80 -7.97 -3.81
CA ALA A 133 -11.02 -8.61 -5.11
C ALA A 133 -10.71 -7.69 -6.30
N LEU A 134 -11.09 -6.41 -6.21
CA LEU A 134 -10.80 -5.41 -7.25
C LEU A 134 -9.30 -5.09 -7.33
N LEU A 135 -8.63 -4.97 -6.18
CA LEU A 135 -7.18 -4.76 -6.14
C LEU A 135 -6.41 -5.96 -6.71
N ASP A 136 -6.84 -7.18 -6.41
CA ASP A 136 -6.23 -8.40 -6.94
C ASP A 136 -6.29 -8.46 -8.48
N ALA A 137 -7.40 -8.02 -9.08
CA ALA A 137 -7.52 -7.88 -10.52
C ALA A 137 -6.58 -6.81 -11.13
N LEU A 138 -6.22 -5.79 -10.34
CA LEU A 138 -5.32 -4.70 -10.77
C LEU A 138 -3.84 -4.99 -10.50
N LEU A 139 -3.51 -5.95 -9.63
CA LEU A 139 -2.13 -6.31 -9.29
C LEU A 139 -1.25 -6.58 -10.52
N PRO A 140 -1.68 -7.33 -11.56
CA PRO A 140 -0.87 -7.57 -12.75
C PRO A 140 -0.56 -6.28 -13.53
N LYS A 141 -1.54 -5.37 -13.64
CA LYS A 141 -1.37 -4.08 -14.32
C LYS A 141 -0.41 -3.17 -13.54
N ILE A 142 -0.52 -3.14 -12.22
CA ILE A 142 0.40 -2.40 -11.34
C ILE A 142 1.83 -2.95 -11.47
N ALA A 143 1.99 -4.27 -11.50
CA ALA A 143 3.29 -4.91 -11.71
C ALA A 143 3.88 -4.55 -13.09
N TYR A 144 3.06 -4.56 -14.15
CA TYR A 144 3.48 -4.12 -15.48
C TYR A 144 3.95 -2.67 -15.49
N ILE A 145 3.18 -1.74 -14.93
CA ILE A 145 3.55 -0.30 -14.84
C ILE A 145 4.87 -0.14 -14.08
N LYS A 146 5.05 -0.81 -12.94
CA LYS A 146 6.31 -0.78 -12.18
C LYS A 146 7.48 -1.29 -13.02
N SER A 147 7.30 -2.38 -13.76
CA SER A 147 8.34 -2.94 -14.62
C SER A 147 8.70 -1.98 -15.78
N TYR A 148 7.70 -1.35 -16.39
CA TYR A 148 7.87 -0.38 -17.46
C TYR A 148 8.61 0.87 -16.98
N VAL A 149 8.22 1.44 -15.84
CA VAL A 149 8.90 2.61 -15.24
C VAL A 149 10.36 2.28 -14.91
N ARG A 150 10.62 1.12 -14.30
CA ARG A 150 12.00 0.66 -14.03
C ARG A 150 12.80 0.49 -15.33
N GLY A 151 12.19 -0.02 -16.39
CA GLY A 151 12.80 -0.15 -17.72
C GLY A 151 13.12 1.21 -18.35
N LYS A 152 12.22 2.19 -18.23
CA LYS A 152 12.44 3.56 -18.72
C LYS A 152 13.57 4.25 -17.96
N GLN A 153 13.58 4.19 -16.63
CA GLN A 153 14.66 4.71 -15.79
C GLN A 153 16.01 4.07 -16.13
N ALA A 154 16.04 2.74 -16.37
CA ALA A 154 17.25 2.06 -16.81
C ALA A 154 17.74 2.57 -18.18
N LYS A 155 16.83 2.78 -19.15
CA LYS A 155 17.18 3.34 -20.46
C LYS A 155 17.71 4.78 -20.35
N GLU A 156 17.12 5.61 -19.50
CA GLU A 156 17.58 6.99 -19.27
C GLU A 156 18.98 7.01 -18.64
N TYR A 157 19.24 6.18 -17.63
CA TYR A 157 20.57 6.03 -17.05
C TYR A 157 21.61 5.56 -18.08
N VAL A 158 21.29 4.56 -18.91
CA VAL A 158 22.18 4.12 -20.01
C VAL A 158 22.41 5.24 -21.03
N LYS A 159 21.40 6.08 -21.32
CA LYS A 159 21.53 7.23 -22.22
C LYS A 159 22.49 8.28 -21.65
N GLN A 160 22.45 8.54 -20.34
CA GLN A 160 23.38 9.43 -19.64
C GLN A 160 24.82 8.92 -19.73
N GLN A 161 25.04 7.62 -19.57
CA GLN A 161 26.37 7.00 -19.64
C GLN A 161 26.90 6.75 -21.06
N ARG A 162 26.10 7.02 -22.09
CA ARG A 162 26.45 6.74 -23.51
C ARG A 162 27.63 7.57 -24.00
N SER A 163 27.80 8.80 -23.51
CA SER A 163 28.93 9.67 -23.84
C SER A 163 30.25 9.11 -23.29
N LEU A 164 30.24 8.62 -22.04
CA LEU A 164 31.39 8.00 -21.39
C LEU A 164 31.78 6.69 -22.08
N ALA A 165 30.80 5.83 -22.38
CA ALA A 165 31.05 4.60 -23.13
C ALA A 165 31.67 4.84 -24.52
N ARG A 166 31.24 5.90 -25.23
CA ARG A 166 31.84 6.31 -26.51
C ARG A 166 33.28 6.78 -26.35
N LYS A 167 33.60 7.54 -25.30
CA LYS A 167 34.98 7.95 -24.98
C LYS A 167 35.87 6.73 -24.73
N ILE A 168 35.41 5.78 -23.92
CA ILE A 168 36.13 4.53 -23.65
C ILE A 168 36.35 3.73 -24.95
N GLN A 169 35.34 3.62 -25.82
CA GLN A 169 35.46 2.97 -27.12
C GLN A 169 36.49 3.65 -28.04
N ALA A 170 36.50 4.98 -28.09
CA ALA A 170 37.45 5.74 -28.89
C ALA A 170 38.90 5.54 -28.42
N LEU A 171 39.14 5.65 -27.11
CA LEU A 171 40.46 5.41 -26.51
C LEU A 171 40.95 3.98 -26.77
N THR A 172 40.07 3.00 -26.62
CA THR A 172 40.40 1.59 -26.85
C THR A 172 40.73 1.34 -28.33
N ARG A 173 39.99 1.93 -29.27
CA ARG A 173 40.31 1.86 -30.71
C ARG A 173 41.66 2.49 -31.03
N ALA A 174 41.95 3.67 -30.48
CA ALA A 174 43.23 4.35 -30.66
C ALA A 174 44.40 3.52 -30.12
N TRP A 175 44.22 2.90 -28.95
CA TRP A 175 45.23 2.02 -28.34
C TRP A 175 45.49 0.75 -29.17
N CYS A 176 44.43 0.11 -29.71
CA CYS A 176 44.56 -1.04 -30.60
C CYS A 176 45.32 -0.73 -31.90
N VAL A 177 45.11 0.45 -32.49
CA VAL A 177 45.81 0.89 -33.70
C VAL A 177 47.31 1.10 -33.43
N ARG A 178 47.68 1.65 -32.26
CA ARG A 178 49.08 1.93 -31.91
C ARG A 178 49.91 0.71 -31.51
N HIS A 179 49.31 -0.32 -30.90
CA HIS A 179 50.09 -1.37 -30.23
C HIS A 179 49.93 -2.80 -30.77
N GLY A 180 49.11 -3.01 -31.82
CA GLY A 180 49.01 -4.31 -32.49
C GLY A 180 48.28 -5.41 -31.70
N ARG A 181 48.08 -6.58 -32.35
CA ARG A 181 47.06 -7.59 -31.99
C ARG A 181 47.08 -8.12 -30.56
N ARG A 182 48.24 -8.39 -29.93
CA ARG A 182 48.28 -8.98 -28.57
C ARG A 182 47.82 -8.01 -27.48
N LYS A 183 48.22 -6.74 -27.53
CA LYS A 183 47.72 -5.70 -26.61
C LYS A 183 46.25 -5.32 -26.92
N SER A 184 45.77 -5.60 -28.14
CA SER A 184 44.37 -5.40 -28.53
C SER A 184 43.38 -6.35 -27.84
N GLU A 185 43.81 -7.53 -27.39
CA GLU A 185 42.94 -8.47 -26.67
C GLU A 185 42.67 -8.02 -25.23
N GLU A 186 43.69 -7.51 -24.53
CA GLU A 186 43.50 -6.87 -23.22
C GLU A 186 42.56 -5.66 -23.31
N ALA A 187 42.67 -4.89 -24.41
CA ALA A 187 41.81 -3.75 -24.73
C ALA A 187 40.35 -4.17 -24.87
N LYS A 188 40.13 -5.26 -25.62
CA LYS A 188 38.81 -5.85 -25.83
C LYS A 188 38.24 -6.39 -24.53
N ASN A 189 39.04 -7.07 -23.70
CA ASN A 189 38.61 -7.59 -22.40
C ASN A 189 38.22 -6.46 -21.44
N LEU A 190 38.97 -5.35 -21.39
CA LEU A 190 38.62 -4.15 -20.63
C LEU A 190 37.32 -3.49 -21.13
N LEU A 191 37.09 -3.46 -22.45
CA LEU A 191 35.90 -2.87 -23.03
C LEU A 191 34.65 -3.73 -22.81
N VAL A 192 34.78 -5.05 -22.98
CA VAL A 192 33.72 -6.03 -22.66
C VAL A 192 33.41 -5.99 -21.15
N GLY A 193 34.42 -5.95 -20.29
CA GLY A 193 34.26 -5.80 -18.84
C GLY A 193 33.54 -4.50 -18.45
N SER A 194 33.94 -3.37 -19.06
CA SER A 194 33.30 -2.07 -18.82
C SER A 194 31.83 -2.06 -19.28
N CYS A 195 31.52 -2.69 -20.42
CA CYS A 195 30.14 -2.84 -20.89
C CYS A 195 29.28 -3.79 -20.01
N LEU A 196 29.88 -4.82 -19.44
CA LEU A 196 29.21 -5.74 -18.51
C LEU A 196 28.87 -5.04 -17.18
N LEU A 197 29.80 -4.25 -16.65
CA LEU A 197 29.62 -3.46 -15.41
C LEU A 197 28.52 -2.39 -15.56
N LEU A 198 28.44 -1.76 -16.74
CA LEU A 198 27.35 -0.86 -17.12
C LEU A 198 25.97 -1.55 -17.14
N ARG A 199 25.90 -2.81 -17.60
CA ARG A 199 24.67 -3.62 -17.54
C ARG A 199 24.30 -4.03 -16.11
N LEU A 200 25.28 -4.24 -15.23
CA LEU A 200 25.09 -4.71 -13.86
C LEU A 200 24.88 -3.61 -12.81
N ARG A 201 24.90 -2.32 -13.20
CA ARG A 201 24.76 -1.16 -12.28
C ARG A 201 25.81 -1.15 -11.15
N ILE A 202 27.02 -1.60 -11.43
CA ILE A 202 28.11 -1.51 -10.45
C ILE A 202 28.68 -0.08 -10.49
N ARG A 203 28.73 0.55 -9.30
CA ARG A 203 28.88 2.00 -9.02
C ARG A 203 29.78 2.79 -10.00
N ASP A 204 29.33 4.00 -10.35
CA ASP A 204 29.91 4.94 -11.33
C ASP A 204 31.43 5.17 -11.20
N TRP A 205 31.99 5.19 -9.98
CA TRP A 205 33.42 5.36 -9.72
C TRP A 205 34.33 4.30 -10.37
N TRP A 206 33.82 3.09 -10.66
CA TRP A 206 34.59 2.05 -11.36
C TRP A 206 34.80 2.39 -12.85
N LEU A 207 33.79 2.95 -13.51
CA LEU A 207 33.89 3.38 -14.91
C LEU A 207 34.87 4.56 -15.05
N GLU A 208 34.83 5.49 -14.10
CA GLU A 208 35.78 6.61 -14.02
C GLU A 208 37.20 6.09 -13.81
N ARG A 209 37.43 5.17 -12.86
CA ARG A 209 38.75 4.55 -12.64
C ARG A 209 39.27 3.78 -13.85
N CYS A 210 38.41 3.05 -14.57
CA CYS A 210 38.78 2.37 -15.81
C CYS A 210 39.19 3.38 -16.90
N ALA A 211 38.44 4.47 -17.07
CA ALA A 211 38.79 5.54 -18.01
C ALA A 211 40.12 6.21 -17.65
N THR A 212 40.35 6.53 -16.39
CA THR A 212 41.62 7.12 -15.91
C THR A 212 42.80 6.18 -16.11
N ARG A 213 42.64 4.87 -15.83
CA ARG A 213 43.70 3.87 -16.07
C ARG A 213 44.04 3.72 -17.55
N LEU A 214 43.04 3.74 -18.43
CA LEU A 214 43.29 3.71 -19.87
C LEU A 214 43.98 4.98 -20.37
N GLN A 215 43.63 6.14 -19.81
CA GLN A 215 44.22 7.43 -20.17
C GLN A 215 45.66 7.59 -19.66
N ALA A 216 45.99 7.07 -18.48
CA ALA A 216 47.35 7.12 -17.92
C ALA A 216 48.36 6.21 -18.64
N ASN A 217 47.88 5.21 -19.39
CA ASN A 217 48.71 4.32 -20.21
C ASN A 217 48.90 4.83 -21.65
N PHE A 218 48.46 6.06 -21.93
CA PHE A 218 48.57 6.77 -23.20
C PHE A 218 49.54 7.94 -23.04
#